data_AF-A0A971R9Z8-F1
#
_entry.id   AF-A0A971R9Z8-F1
#
_cell.length_a   1.000
_cell.length_b   1.000
_cell.length_c   1.000
_cell.angle_alpha   90.00
_cell.angle_beta   90.00
_cell.angle_gamma   90.00
#
_symmetry.space_group_name_H-M   'P 1'
#
loop_
_entity.id
_entity.type
_entity.pdbx_description
1 polymer ?
#
loop_
_entity_poly.entity_id
_entity_poly.type
_entity_poly.pdbx_seq_one_letter_code
_entity_poly.pdbx_strand_id
1 'polypeptide(L)'
;MVVDSLLFKVYYKLLAVCIYRFQFGKFGKKSRIDAPLKLEGRKNIRIGNNVHIHYRTWLGCKPLTGCKTPKLVIDDGCIIGNFNHIYSTSSIHIGKCVLTADKVYISDNLHSYEDPETPILKQPIRQLAQVTIGDGSWIGENVCIIGASVGKHCIIGANSVVTRDIPDYCIAVGSPARVIKKYNTQSGAWEKVN
;
A
#
# COMPACT_ATOMS: atom_id res chain seq x y z
N MET A 1 25.87 30.89 -6.49
CA MET A 1 26.61 29.62 -6.55
C MET A 1 25.59 28.48 -6.43
N VAL A 2 24.95 28.11 -7.54
CA VAL A 2 24.05 26.96 -7.57
C VAL A 2 24.94 25.74 -7.57
N VAL A 3 25.15 25.14 -6.39
CA VAL A 3 25.78 23.83 -6.32
C VAL A 3 24.97 22.92 -7.24
N ASP A 4 25.64 22.38 -8.24
CA ASP A 4 25.06 21.61 -9.33
C ASP A 4 23.94 20.71 -8.81
N SER A 5 22.70 21.03 -9.19
CA SER A 5 21.48 20.52 -8.54
C SER A 5 21.40 18.99 -8.59
N LEU A 6 22.13 18.39 -9.53
CA LEU A 6 22.24 16.95 -9.69
C LEU A 6 23.14 16.31 -8.63
N LEU A 7 24.33 16.87 -8.39
CA LEU A 7 25.27 16.36 -7.38
C LEU A 7 24.68 16.46 -5.97
N PHE A 8 23.99 17.57 -5.67
CA PHE A 8 23.29 17.75 -4.41
C PHE A 8 22.15 16.73 -4.22
N LYS A 9 21.33 16.49 -5.26
CA LYS A 9 20.27 15.48 -5.24
C LYS A 9 20.83 14.06 -5.08
N VAL A 10 21.93 13.73 -5.74
CA VAL A 10 22.59 12.43 -5.62
C VAL A 10 23.17 12.24 -4.21
N TYR A 11 23.87 13.24 -3.67
CA TYR A 11 24.41 13.22 -2.32
C TYR A 11 23.30 13.04 -1.26
N TYR A 12 22.22 13.84 -1.35
CA TYR A 12 21.09 13.73 -0.43
C TYR A 12 20.40 12.35 -0.52
N LYS A 13 20.27 11.80 -1.74
CA LYS A 13 19.72 10.45 -1.93
C LYS A 13 20.59 9.38 -1.26
N LEU A 14 21.90 9.45 -1.39
CA LEU A 14 22.82 8.51 -0.75
C LEU A 14 22.76 8.64 0.78
N LEU A 15 22.77 9.87 1.30
CA LEU A 15 22.63 10.14 2.73
C LEU A 15 21.29 9.65 3.29
N ALA A 16 20.18 9.93 2.60
CA ALA A 16 18.83 9.51 2.99
C ALA A 16 18.71 7.98 3.05
N VAL A 17 19.29 7.27 2.08
CA VAL A 17 19.34 5.79 2.12
C VAL A 17 20.12 5.30 3.33
N CYS A 18 21.27 5.89 3.65
CA CYS A 18 22.03 5.54 4.85
C CYS A 18 21.21 5.78 6.13
N ILE A 19 20.50 6.91 6.22
CA ILE A 19 19.65 7.24 7.36
C ILE A 19 18.47 6.27 7.49
N TYR A 20 17.78 5.97 6.39
CA TYR A 20 16.59 5.10 6.41
C TYR A 20 16.91 3.67 6.86
N ARG A 21 18.11 3.16 6.58
CA ARG A 21 18.52 1.82 7.02
C ARG A 21 18.49 1.63 8.53
N PHE A 22 18.60 2.70 9.31
CA PHE A 22 18.54 2.65 10.78
C PHE A 22 17.15 3.01 11.35
N GLN A 23 16.25 3.54 10.52
CA GLN A 23 14.93 4.03 10.98
C GLN A 23 13.81 3.03 10.72
N PHE A 24 13.94 2.18 9.70
CA PHE A 24 12.97 1.16 9.34
C PHE A 24 13.29 -0.19 10.00
N GLY A 25 12.28 -1.03 10.20
CA GLY A 25 12.49 -2.42 10.64
C GLY A 25 13.27 -3.27 9.62
N LYS A 26 13.20 -2.89 8.34
CA LYS A 26 14.07 -3.37 7.25
C LYS A 26 14.06 -2.34 6.12
N PHE A 27 15.20 -2.07 5.51
CA PHE A 27 15.30 -1.29 4.28
C PHE A 27 16.27 -1.97 3.31
N GLY A 28 15.72 -2.57 2.25
CA GLY A 28 16.47 -3.36 1.29
C GLY A 28 17.40 -2.56 0.39
N LYS A 29 18.26 -3.28 -0.33
CA LYS A 29 19.24 -2.70 -1.25
C LYS A 29 18.52 -2.04 -2.43
N LYS A 30 19.10 -0.94 -2.94
CA LYS A 30 18.62 -0.20 -4.12
C LYS A 30 17.20 0.39 -4.00
N SER A 31 16.56 0.29 -2.84
CA SER A 31 15.26 0.91 -2.57
C SER A 31 15.40 2.41 -2.37
N ARG A 32 14.39 3.17 -2.81
CA ARG A 32 14.39 4.63 -2.89
C ARG A 32 13.06 5.19 -2.40
N ILE A 33 13.12 6.33 -1.73
CA ILE A 33 11.96 7.10 -1.29
C ILE A 33 12.18 8.54 -1.74
N ASP A 34 11.20 9.11 -2.45
CA ASP A 34 11.22 10.51 -2.86
C ASP A 34 10.59 11.40 -1.78
N ALA A 35 11.30 12.44 -1.35
CA ALA A 35 10.84 13.40 -0.34
C ALA A 35 9.92 14.48 -0.95
N PRO A 36 8.97 15.06 -0.18
CA PRO A 36 8.64 14.76 1.21
C PRO A 36 7.72 13.54 1.33
N LEU A 37 7.84 12.83 2.45
CA LEU A 37 7.04 11.65 2.80
C LEU A 37 6.52 11.83 4.23
N LYS A 38 5.29 11.39 4.52
CA LYS A 38 4.81 11.26 5.91
C LYS A 38 5.06 9.82 6.38
N LEU A 39 5.84 9.65 7.44
CA LEU A 39 6.23 8.35 7.95
C LEU A 39 5.90 8.22 9.44
N GLU A 40 5.13 7.20 9.78
CA GLU A 40 4.72 6.91 11.16
C GLU A 40 5.00 5.46 11.53
N GLY A 41 5.62 5.23 12.68
CA GLY A 41 5.92 3.87 13.15
C GLY A 41 6.96 3.14 12.31
N ARG A 42 7.98 3.84 11.81
CA ARG A 42 9.02 3.32 10.88
C ARG A 42 9.62 1.97 11.29
N LYS A 43 9.84 1.74 12.59
CA LYS A 43 10.36 0.46 13.14
C LYS A 43 9.49 -0.76 12.79
N ASN A 44 8.20 -0.53 12.54
CA ASN A 44 7.21 -1.55 12.17
C ASN A 44 7.05 -1.70 10.65
N ILE A 45 7.77 -0.89 9.86
CA ILE A 45 7.73 -0.89 8.41
C ILE A 45 8.96 -1.62 7.87
N ARG A 46 8.75 -2.55 6.93
CA ARG A 46 9.79 -3.34 6.29
C ARG A 46 9.70 -3.15 4.79
N ILE A 47 10.77 -2.64 4.19
CA ILE A 47 10.88 -2.39 2.75
C ILE A 47 11.90 -3.37 2.17
N GLY A 48 11.50 -4.08 1.12
CA GLY A 48 12.29 -5.01 0.33
C GLY A 48 13.37 -4.33 -0.50
N ASN A 49 13.96 -5.07 -1.42
CA ASN A 49 14.96 -4.60 -2.38
C ASN A 49 14.30 -4.01 -3.63
N ASN A 50 14.96 -3.05 -4.27
CA ASN A 50 14.49 -2.42 -5.51
C ASN A 50 13.06 -1.85 -5.42
N VAL A 51 12.67 -1.33 -4.26
CA VAL A 51 11.37 -0.66 -4.07
C VAL A 51 11.52 0.83 -4.33
N HIS A 52 10.62 1.42 -5.11
CA HIS A 52 10.56 2.87 -5.30
C HIS A 52 9.25 3.42 -4.75
N ILE A 53 9.35 4.26 -3.72
CA ILE A 53 8.21 4.97 -3.13
C ILE A 53 8.26 6.42 -3.58
N HIS A 54 7.25 6.82 -4.33
CA HIS A 54 7.17 8.12 -4.95
C HIS A 54 6.70 9.23 -4.01
N TYR A 55 6.71 10.45 -4.54
CA TYR A 55 6.50 11.71 -3.85
C TYR A 55 5.21 11.76 -3.03
N ARG A 56 5.29 12.34 -1.82
CA ARG A 56 4.15 12.62 -0.93
C ARG A 56 3.28 11.42 -0.54
N THR A 57 3.82 10.22 -0.65
CA THR A 57 3.20 9.05 -0.05
C THR A 57 3.21 9.14 1.49
N TRP A 58 2.22 8.54 2.12
CA TRP A 58 2.12 8.41 3.57
C TRP A 58 2.14 6.92 3.92
N LEU A 59 3.16 6.51 4.67
CA LEU A 59 3.23 5.17 5.25
C LEU A 59 3.07 5.27 6.78
N GLY A 60 2.07 4.61 7.31
CA GLY A 60 1.80 4.51 8.74
C GLY A 60 1.73 3.06 9.20
N CYS A 61 2.37 2.75 10.33
CA CYS A 61 2.27 1.45 10.97
C CYS A 61 2.31 1.58 12.50
N LYS A 62 1.14 1.76 13.12
CA LYS A 62 1.00 2.08 14.55
C LYS A 62 -0.02 1.18 15.24
N PRO A 63 0.20 0.79 16.50
CA PRO A 63 -0.66 -0.16 17.23
C PRO A 63 -1.92 0.53 17.78
N LEU A 64 -2.80 1.03 16.90
CA LEU A 64 -3.97 1.82 17.31
C LEU A 64 -5.20 0.97 17.63
N THR A 65 -5.18 -0.32 17.29
CA THR A 65 -6.31 -1.27 17.45
C THR A 65 -5.98 -2.43 18.39
N GLY A 66 -5.03 -2.24 19.32
CA GLY A 66 -4.62 -3.24 20.32
C GLY A 66 -3.61 -4.28 19.82
N CYS A 67 -3.28 -4.31 18.53
CA CYS A 67 -2.20 -5.16 18.02
C CYS A 67 -0.84 -4.70 18.58
N LYS A 68 -0.16 -5.55 19.35
CA LYS A 68 1.14 -5.20 19.98
C LYS A 68 2.30 -5.08 18.99
N THR A 69 2.22 -5.80 17.87
CA THR A 69 3.31 -5.90 16.88
C THR A 69 2.77 -5.65 15.47
N PRO A 70 2.30 -4.42 15.16
CA PRO A 70 1.77 -4.12 13.86
C PRO A 70 2.87 -4.20 12.81
N LYS A 71 2.50 -4.53 11.56
CA LYS A 71 3.46 -4.63 10.46
C LYS A 71 2.93 -4.01 9.19
N LEU A 72 3.81 -3.31 8.48
CA LEU A 72 3.63 -2.91 7.09
C LEU A 72 4.83 -3.45 6.32
N VAL A 73 4.58 -4.39 5.42
CA VAL A 73 5.62 -5.04 4.61
C VAL A 73 5.40 -4.69 3.16
N ILE A 74 6.44 -4.20 2.49
CA ILE A 74 6.49 -3.97 1.05
C ILE A 74 7.64 -4.80 0.50
N ASP A 75 7.33 -5.84 -0.25
CA ASP A 75 8.33 -6.77 -0.78
C ASP A 75 9.04 -6.22 -2.03
N ASP A 76 9.95 -7.04 -2.55
CA ASP A 76 10.92 -6.64 -3.56
C ASP A 76 10.27 -6.21 -4.89
N GLY A 77 10.87 -5.21 -5.54
CA GLY A 77 10.49 -4.78 -6.89
C GLY A 77 9.22 -3.95 -6.99
N CYS A 78 8.63 -3.51 -5.87
CA CYS A 78 7.43 -2.70 -5.90
C CYS A 78 7.67 -1.25 -6.34
N ILE A 79 6.68 -0.67 -7.02
CA ILE A 79 6.59 0.77 -7.26
C ILE A 79 5.32 1.28 -6.59
N ILE A 80 5.52 2.19 -5.64
CA ILE A 80 4.43 2.87 -4.92
C ILE A 80 4.29 4.28 -5.49
N GLY A 81 3.14 4.57 -6.12
CA GLY A 81 2.88 5.82 -6.82
C GLY A 81 2.86 7.05 -5.90
N ASN A 82 2.67 8.23 -6.49
CA ASN A 82 2.63 9.48 -5.74
C ASN A 82 1.37 9.56 -4.88
N PHE A 83 1.43 10.28 -3.76
CA PHE A 83 0.27 10.57 -2.90
C PHE A 83 -0.47 9.33 -2.40
N ASN A 84 0.19 8.17 -2.37
CA ASN A 84 -0.41 6.97 -1.81
C ASN A 84 -0.55 7.12 -0.30
N HIS A 85 -1.56 6.49 0.31
CA HIS A 85 -1.74 6.48 1.75
C HIS A 85 -1.95 5.04 2.21
N ILE A 86 -0.98 4.49 2.92
CA ILE A 86 -0.96 3.09 3.36
C ILE A 86 -0.82 3.08 4.87
N TYR A 87 -1.87 2.68 5.58
CA TYR A 87 -1.94 2.79 7.03
C TYR A 87 -2.34 1.46 7.69
N SER A 88 -1.38 0.83 8.34
CA SER A 88 -1.53 -0.44 9.06
C SER A 88 -1.68 -0.21 10.56
N THR A 89 -2.67 -0.86 11.17
CA THR A 89 -2.80 -0.97 12.63
C THR A 89 -2.62 -2.38 13.16
N SER A 90 -2.64 -3.40 12.29
CA SER A 90 -2.25 -4.77 12.57
C SER A 90 -1.31 -5.34 11.50
N SER A 91 -1.76 -5.50 10.26
CA SER A 91 -0.94 -6.12 9.21
C SER A 91 -1.40 -5.73 7.81
N ILE A 92 -0.50 -5.08 7.08
CA ILE A 92 -0.60 -4.88 5.62
C ILE A 92 0.64 -5.49 4.98
N HIS A 93 0.44 -6.36 4.00
CA HIS A 93 1.52 -6.98 3.22
C HIS A 93 1.31 -6.71 1.73
N ILE A 94 2.26 -6.00 1.12
CA ILE A 94 2.34 -5.79 -0.32
C ILE A 94 3.40 -6.75 -0.84
N GLY A 95 2.97 -7.70 -1.66
CA GLY A 95 3.79 -8.74 -2.29
C GLY A 95 4.77 -8.18 -3.32
N LYS A 96 5.47 -9.07 -4.01
CA LYS A 96 6.55 -8.71 -4.94
C LYS A 96 6.01 -8.08 -6.22
N CYS A 97 6.78 -7.16 -6.79
CA CYS A 97 6.50 -6.58 -8.11
C CYS A 97 5.07 -5.98 -8.22
N VAL A 98 4.52 -5.47 -7.13
CA VAL A 98 3.24 -4.75 -7.15
C VAL A 98 3.47 -3.33 -7.67
N LEU A 99 2.59 -2.90 -8.57
CA LEU A 99 2.54 -1.53 -9.06
C LEU A 99 1.26 -0.88 -8.53
N THR A 100 1.42 0.24 -7.82
CA THR A 100 0.31 1.15 -7.53
C THR A 100 0.44 2.39 -8.40
N ALA A 101 -0.68 2.87 -8.93
CA ALA A 101 -0.76 4.20 -9.51
C ALA A 101 -0.81 5.26 -8.39
N ASP A 102 -1.09 6.51 -8.77
CA ASP A 102 -1.14 7.62 -7.81
C ASP A 102 -2.42 7.57 -6.95
N LYS A 103 -2.36 8.20 -5.77
CA LYS A 103 -3.52 8.45 -4.89
C LYS A 103 -4.25 7.18 -4.41
N VAL A 104 -3.58 6.04 -4.35
CA VAL A 104 -4.17 4.81 -3.80
C VAL A 104 -4.21 4.88 -2.27
N TYR A 105 -5.34 4.50 -1.67
CA TYR A 105 -5.49 4.33 -0.23
C TYR A 105 -5.60 2.84 0.13
N ILE A 106 -4.81 2.38 1.11
CA ILE A 106 -4.83 1.01 1.61
C ILE A 106 -4.84 1.03 3.14
N SER A 107 -5.83 0.38 3.74
CA SER A 107 -5.99 0.30 5.20
C SER A 107 -6.51 -1.06 5.64
N ASP A 108 -6.13 -1.47 6.85
CA ASP A 108 -6.59 -2.69 7.51
C ASP A 108 -7.59 -2.40 8.67
N ASN A 109 -8.04 -1.15 8.75
CA ASN A 109 -8.82 -0.58 9.84
C ASN A 109 -9.79 0.50 9.36
N LEU A 110 -10.73 0.90 10.22
CA LEU A 110 -11.62 2.03 10.03
C LEU A 110 -11.94 2.71 11.37
N HIS A 111 -12.54 3.90 11.36
CA HIS A 111 -13.13 4.47 12.58
C HIS A 111 -14.45 3.79 12.92
N SER A 112 -14.63 3.41 14.19
CA SER A 112 -15.92 2.89 14.68
C SER A 112 -17.03 3.93 14.45
N TYR A 113 -18.24 3.43 14.21
CA TYR A 113 -19.42 4.23 13.88
C TYR A 113 -20.70 3.65 14.50
N GLU A 114 -20.59 2.63 15.34
CA GLU A 114 -21.70 1.86 15.88
C GLU A 114 -22.53 2.64 16.90
N ASP A 115 -21.91 3.62 17.59
CA ASP A 115 -22.62 4.54 18.48
C ASP A 115 -22.95 5.85 17.74
N PRO A 116 -24.22 6.11 17.39
CA PRO A 116 -24.62 7.32 16.68
C PRO A 116 -24.61 8.59 17.56
N GLU A 117 -24.65 8.46 18.89
CA GLU A 117 -24.69 9.59 19.82
C GLU A 117 -23.28 10.14 20.11
N THR A 118 -22.24 9.34 19.86
CA THR A 118 -20.85 9.76 20.01
C THR A 118 -20.27 10.19 18.65
N PRO A 119 -19.78 11.44 18.48
CA PRO A 119 -19.10 11.84 17.25
C PRO A 119 -17.93 10.92 16.89
N ILE A 120 -17.77 10.57 15.61
CA ILE A 120 -16.73 9.65 15.10
C ILE A 120 -15.32 9.99 15.62
N LEU A 121 -15.00 11.29 15.77
CA LEU A 121 -13.72 11.75 16.32
C LEU A 121 -13.40 11.19 17.71
N LYS A 122 -14.44 10.92 18.52
CA LYS A 122 -14.33 10.37 19.88
C LYS A 122 -14.49 8.84 19.91
N GLN A 123 -14.85 8.23 18.78
CA GLN A 123 -14.97 6.79 18.66
C GLN A 123 -13.61 6.14 18.36
N PRO A 124 -13.35 4.93 18.87
CA PRO A 124 -12.07 4.27 18.67
C PRO A 124 -11.86 3.85 17.21
N ILE A 125 -10.60 3.63 16.83
CA ILE A 125 -10.28 2.94 15.58
C ILE A 125 -10.57 1.45 15.77
N ARG A 126 -11.29 0.86 14.83
CA ARG A 126 -11.65 -0.56 14.79
C ARG A 126 -10.78 -1.28 13.77
N GLN A 127 -10.24 -2.42 14.18
CA GLN A 127 -9.58 -3.35 13.26
C GLN A 127 -10.61 -4.05 12.37
N LEU A 128 -10.29 -4.20 11.08
CA LEU A 128 -11.12 -4.94 10.15
C LEU A 128 -10.58 -6.36 9.93
N ALA A 129 -9.54 -6.46 9.12
CA ALA A 129 -8.90 -7.71 8.72
C ALA A 129 -7.47 -7.40 8.32
N GLN A 130 -6.60 -8.40 8.26
CA GLN A 130 -5.29 -8.22 7.64
C GLN A 130 -5.47 -8.01 6.13
N VAL A 131 -4.64 -7.17 5.53
CA VAL A 131 -4.71 -6.85 4.10
C VAL A 131 -3.46 -7.33 3.39
N THR A 132 -3.66 -8.10 2.32
CA THR A 132 -2.59 -8.53 1.42
C THR A 132 -2.86 -8.01 0.02
N ILE A 133 -1.84 -7.48 -0.64
CA ILE A 133 -1.83 -7.22 -2.09
C ILE A 133 -0.86 -8.22 -2.72
N GLY A 134 -1.40 -9.21 -3.43
CA GLY A 134 -0.63 -10.32 -3.97
C GLY A 134 0.32 -9.91 -5.09
N ASP A 135 1.35 -10.72 -5.27
CA ASP A 135 2.45 -10.51 -6.23
C ASP A 135 1.98 -10.13 -7.64
N GLY A 136 2.69 -9.20 -8.27
CA GLY A 136 2.47 -8.83 -9.67
C GLY A 136 1.13 -8.15 -9.97
N SER A 137 0.41 -7.71 -8.94
CA SER A 137 -0.86 -6.99 -9.11
C SER A 137 -0.64 -5.52 -9.47
N TRP A 138 -1.61 -4.96 -10.19
CA TRP A 138 -1.68 -3.54 -10.49
C TRP A 138 -2.91 -2.90 -9.83
N ILE A 139 -2.67 -1.83 -9.08
CA ILE A 139 -3.71 -1.04 -8.41
C ILE A 139 -3.83 0.31 -9.12
N GLY A 140 -4.98 0.54 -9.75
CA GLY A 140 -5.25 1.75 -10.54
C GLY A 140 -5.35 3.03 -9.70
N GLU A 141 -5.33 4.18 -10.39
CA GLU A 141 -5.33 5.49 -9.72
C GLU A 141 -6.60 5.68 -8.87
N ASN A 142 -6.44 6.31 -7.70
CA ASN A 142 -7.54 6.66 -6.81
C ASN A 142 -8.37 5.44 -6.31
N VAL A 143 -7.76 4.26 -6.26
CA VAL A 143 -8.37 3.07 -5.65
C VAL A 143 -8.30 3.18 -4.13
N CYS A 144 -9.37 2.75 -3.45
CA CYS A 144 -9.41 2.58 -2.00
C CYS A 144 -9.58 1.10 -1.64
N ILE A 145 -8.67 0.55 -0.83
CA ILE A 145 -8.72 -0.82 -0.31
C ILE A 145 -8.87 -0.72 1.21
N ILE A 146 -9.99 -1.20 1.75
CA ILE A 146 -10.39 -1.00 3.13
C ILE A 146 -10.74 -2.36 3.75
N GLY A 147 -9.80 -2.93 4.50
CA GLY A 147 -9.99 -4.19 5.23
C GLY A 147 -10.24 -5.41 4.34
N ALA A 148 -9.72 -5.40 3.12
CA ALA A 148 -9.89 -6.49 2.14
C ALA A 148 -8.59 -6.77 1.40
N SER A 149 -8.37 -8.04 1.06
CA SER A 149 -7.18 -8.50 0.33
C SER A 149 -7.40 -8.56 -1.19
N VAL A 150 -6.33 -8.36 -1.94
CA VAL A 150 -6.27 -8.53 -3.40
C VAL A 150 -5.28 -9.66 -3.69
N GLY A 151 -5.71 -10.68 -4.42
CA GLY A 151 -4.89 -11.81 -4.82
C GLY A 151 -3.75 -11.43 -5.76
N LYS A 152 -2.93 -12.40 -6.18
CA LYS A 152 -1.82 -12.16 -7.12
C LYS A 152 -2.30 -11.92 -8.54
N HIS A 153 -1.51 -11.17 -9.30
CA HIS A 153 -1.78 -10.81 -10.70
C HIS A 153 -3.17 -10.23 -10.93
N CYS A 154 -3.70 -9.50 -9.95
CA CYS A 154 -4.96 -8.81 -10.08
C CYS A 154 -4.78 -7.44 -10.72
N ILE A 155 -5.86 -6.97 -11.36
CA ILE A 155 -5.97 -5.59 -11.84
C ILE A 155 -7.16 -4.95 -11.17
N ILE A 156 -6.92 -3.93 -10.35
CA ILE A 156 -7.99 -3.12 -9.76
C ILE A 156 -8.10 -1.83 -10.58
N GLY A 157 -9.21 -1.66 -11.29
CA GLY A 157 -9.42 -0.48 -12.13
C GLY A 157 -9.49 0.82 -11.31
N ALA A 158 -9.14 1.93 -11.94
CA ALA A 158 -9.14 3.24 -11.30
C ALA A 158 -10.49 3.60 -10.65
N ASN A 159 -10.46 4.42 -9.59
CA ASN A 159 -11.62 4.84 -8.81
C ASN A 159 -12.46 3.71 -8.18
N SER A 160 -11.88 2.52 -8.00
CA SER A 160 -12.59 1.40 -7.36
C SER A 160 -12.46 1.42 -5.84
N VAL A 161 -13.48 0.90 -5.14
CA VAL A 161 -13.47 0.75 -3.67
C VAL A 161 -13.58 -0.73 -3.32
N VAL A 162 -12.48 -1.32 -2.87
CA VAL A 162 -12.37 -2.74 -2.51
C VAL A 162 -12.66 -2.89 -1.01
N THR A 163 -13.81 -3.50 -0.70
CA THR A 163 -14.26 -3.81 0.66
C THR A 163 -14.47 -5.30 0.91
N ARG A 164 -14.16 -6.13 -0.09
CA ARG A 164 -14.21 -7.60 -0.04
C ARG A 164 -13.04 -8.16 -0.82
N ASP A 165 -12.58 -9.34 -0.41
CA ASP A 165 -11.41 -9.95 -1.02
C ASP A 165 -11.60 -10.20 -2.52
N ILE A 166 -10.57 -9.89 -3.30
CA ILE A 166 -10.49 -10.14 -4.73
C ILE A 166 -9.59 -11.37 -4.96
N PRO A 167 -10.09 -12.47 -5.54
CA PRO A 167 -9.28 -13.67 -5.79
C PRO A 167 -8.15 -13.41 -6.79
N ASP A 168 -7.15 -14.29 -6.77
CA ASP A 168 -6.06 -14.30 -7.76
C ASP A 168 -6.55 -14.22 -9.21
N TYR A 169 -5.74 -13.58 -10.05
CA TYR A 169 -5.95 -13.46 -11.49
C TYR A 169 -7.34 -12.92 -11.86
N CYS A 170 -7.77 -11.86 -11.16
CA CYS A 170 -9.04 -11.19 -11.40
C CYS A 170 -8.83 -9.73 -11.82
N ILE A 171 -9.72 -9.23 -12.68
CA ILE A 171 -9.88 -7.81 -12.95
C ILE A 171 -11.15 -7.35 -12.23
N ALA A 172 -11.03 -6.38 -11.33
CA ALA A 172 -12.14 -5.84 -10.58
C ALA A 172 -12.27 -4.32 -10.76
N VAL A 173 -13.51 -3.83 -10.84
CA VAL A 173 -13.82 -2.40 -10.99
C VAL A 173 -15.03 -2.00 -10.16
N GLY A 174 -15.16 -0.71 -9.87
CA GLY A 174 -16.36 -0.10 -9.30
C GLY A 174 -16.30 0.15 -7.79
N SER A 175 -17.39 0.73 -7.25
CA SER A 175 -17.53 1.04 -5.83
C SER A 175 -18.91 0.58 -5.34
N PRO A 176 -19.01 -0.54 -4.60
CA PRO A 176 -17.91 -1.45 -4.25
C PRO A 176 -17.40 -2.25 -5.46
N ALA A 177 -16.11 -2.61 -5.45
CA ALA A 177 -15.45 -3.31 -6.54
C ALA A 177 -16.07 -4.69 -6.78
N ARG A 178 -16.22 -5.05 -8.05
CA ARG A 178 -16.70 -6.36 -8.50
C ARG A 178 -15.77 -6.91 -9.56
N VAL A 179 -15.53 -8.21 -9.50
CA VAL A 179 -14.76 -8.92 -10.53
C VAL A 179 -15.57 -8.90 -11.83
N ILE A 180 -14.97 -8.37 -12.89
CA ILE A 180 -15.56 -8.32 -14.23
C ILE A 180 -14.88 -9.28 -15.20
N LYS A 181 -13.63 -9.67 -14.91
CA LYS A 181 -12.92 -10.71 -15.66
C LYS A 181 -12.08 -11.59 -14.75
N LYS A 182 -11.91 -12.85 -15.16
CA LYS A 182 -11.00 -13.80 -14.55
C LYS A 182 -10.09 -14.39 -15.62
N TYR A 183 -8.81 -14.57 -15.31
CA TYR A 183 -7.91 -15.27 -16.22
C TYR A 183 -8.22 -16.77 -16.19
N ASN A 184 -8.45 -17.33 -17.38
CA ASN A 184 -8.64 -18.76 -17.56
C ASN A 184 -7.33 -19.36 -18.08
N THR A 185 -6.73 -20.26 -17.29
CA THR A 185 -5.45 -20.89 -17.61
C THR A 185 -5.55 -21.91 -18.75
N GLN A 186 -6.73 -22.45 -19.03
CA GLN A 186 -6.94 -23.39 -20.13
C GLN A 186 -7.04 -22.66 -21.47
N SER A 187 -7.74 -21.53 -21.51
CA SER A 187 -7.86 -20.73 -22.74
C SER A 187 -6.72 -19.71 -22.91
N GLY A 188 -5.98 -19.41 -21.85
CA GLY A 188 -4.93 -18.39 -21.86
C GLY A 188 -5.47 -16.96 -21.98
N ALA A 189 -6.74 -16.73 -21.63
CA ALA A 189 -7.44 -15.47 -21.86
C ALA A 189 -8.15 -14.93 -20.62
N TRP A 190 -8.37 -13.62 -20.62
CA TRP A 190 -9.22 -12.95 -19.63
C TRP A 190 -10.68 -13.03 -20.06
N GLU A 191 -11.45 -13.86 -19.37
CA GLU A 191 -12.85 -14.12 -19.68
C GLU A 191 -13.74 -13.28 -18.77
N LYS A 192 -14.88 -12.80 -19.29
CA LYS A 192 -15.86 -12.08 -18.47
C LYS A 192 -16.44 -13.04 -17.43
N VAL A 193 -16.65 -12.53 -16.22
CA VAL A 193 -17.45 -13.24 -15.21
C VAL A 193 -18.91 -12.93 -15.52
N ASN A 194 -19.73 -13.98 -15.64
CA ASN A 194 -21.17 -13.86 -15.86
C ASN A 194 -21.88 -13.36 -14.60
#